data_AF-A0A1U7CNH1-F1
#
_entry.id   AF-A0A1U7CNH1-F1
#
_cell.length_a   1.000
_cell.length_b   1.000
_cell.length_c   1.000
_cell.angle_alpha   90.00
_cell.angle_beta   90.00
_cell.angle_gamma   90.00
#
_symmetry.space_group_name_H-M   'P 1'
#
loop_
_entity.id
_entity.type
_entity.pdbx_description
1 polymer ?
#
loop_
_entity_poly.entity_id
_entity_poly.type
_entity_poly.pdbx_seq_one_letter_code
_entity_poly.pdbx_strand_id
1 'polypeptide(L)' 'MAESKRAGRPRSDRDDVPVKLDRRLVDQARVVAAFRKTTLVEMLSDMLKVPVERAHQQMVKELNRDADGAGPK' A
#
# COMPACT_ATOMS: atom_id res chain seq x y z
N MET A 1 -12.70 -19.20 -41.11
CA MET A 1 -13.27 -18.21 -40.18
C MET A 1 -12.18 -17.88 -39.17
N ALA A 2 -11.73 -16.62 -39.12
CA ALA A 2 -10.57 -16.22 -38.33
C ALA A 2 -10.96 -16.01 -36.86
N GLU A 3 -10.33 -16.76 -35.97
CA GLU A 3 -10.45 -16.62 -34.52
C GLU A 3 -9.55 -15.47 -34.05
N SER A 4 -10.18 -14.36 -33.67
CA SER A 4 -9.49 -13.20 -33.10
C SER A 4 -8.96 -13.54 -31.72
N LYS A 5 -7.67 -13.92 -31.64
CA LYS A 5 -6.88 -13.97 -30.41
C LYS A 5 -7.00 -12.62 -29.70
N ARG A 6 -7.83 -12.55 -28.67
CA ARG A 6 -7.88 -11.41 -27.75
C ARG A 6 -6.52 -11.34 -27.05
N ALA A 7 -5.70 -10.39 -27.47
CA ALA A 7 -4.45 -10.07 -26.81
C ALA A 7 -4.73 -9.84 -25.31
N GLY A 8 -4.22 -10.74 -24.47
CA GLY A 8 -4.28 -10.59 -23.02
C GLY A 8 -3.62 -9.27 -22.65
N ARG A 9 -4.39 -8.39 -21.99
CA ARG A 9 -3.89 -7.12 -21.46
C ARG A 9 -2.66 -7.42 -20.60
N PRO A 10 -1.54 -6.68 -20.73
CA PRO A 10 -0.35 -6.94 -19.93
C PRO A 10 -0.71 -6.91 -18.45
N ARG A 11 -0.36 -7.98 -17.72
CA ARG A 11 -0.48 -8.03 -16.26
C ARG A 11 0.49 -6.98 -15.72
N SER A 12 -0.04 -5.90 -15.17
CA SER A 12 0.75 -4.97 -14.37
C SER A 12 1.29 -5.76 -13.18
N ASP A 13 2.60 -5.70 -12.91
CA ASP A 13 3.23 -6.25 -11.69
C ASP A 13 2.83 -5.46 -10.43
N ARG A 14 1.66 -4.82 -10.45
CA ARG A 14 1.12 -4.08 -9.32
C ARG A 14 0.26 -5.04 -8.51
N ASP A 15 0.64 -5.25 -7.26
CA ASP A 15 -0.21 -5.89 -6.27
C ASP A 15 -1.38 -4.96 -5.93
N ASP A 16 -2.40 -4.97 -6.80
CA ASP A 16 -3.62 -4.21 -6.62
C ASP A 16 -4.47 -4.86 -5.51
N VAL A 17 -4.29 -4.40 -4.27
CA VAL A 17 -5.04 -4.88 -3.10
C VAL A 17 -6.30 -4.03 -2.90
N PRO A 18 -7.51 -4.61 -2.95
CA PRO A 18 -8.74 -3.87 -2.68
C PRO A 18 -8.88 -3.58 -1.17
N VAL A 19 -8.92 -2.29 -0.82
CA VAL A 19 -9.18 -1.83 0.57
C VAL A 19 -10.50 -1.06 0.64
N LYS A 20 -11.21 -1.20 1.76
CA LYS A 20 -12.43 -0.44 2.04
C LYS A 20 -12.08 0.73 2.95
N LEU A 21 -12.39 1.94 2.50
CA LEU A 21 -12.19 3.18 3.25
C LEU A 21 -13.52 3.90 3.45
N ASP A 22 -13.58 4.78 4.45
CA ASP A 22 -14.73 5.65 4.64
C ASP A 22 -14.99 6.50 3.39
N ARG A 23 -16.26 6.59 3.00
CA ARG A 23 -16.66 7.29 1.76
C ARG A 23 -16.32 8.77 1.80
N ARG A 24 -16.57 9.45 2.93
CA ARG A 24 -16.32 10.89 3.06
C ARG A 24 -14.82 11.17 2.97
N LEU A 25 -14.00 10.31 3.58
CA LEU A 25 -12.55 10.39 3.48
C LEU A 25 -12.07 10.25 2.03
N VAL A 26 -12.60 9.27 1.29
CA VAL A 26 -12.24 9.07 -0.12
C VAL A 26 -12.62 10.27 -0.97
N ASP A 27 -13.81 10.84 -0.76
CA ASP A 27 -14.26 12.01 -1.52
C ASP A 27 -13.36 13.22 -1.28
N GLN A 28 -12.97 13.49 -0.03
CA GLN A 28 -12.01 14.55 0.31
C GLN A 28 -10.63 14.29 -0.28
N ALA A 29 -10.12 13.06 -0.15
CA ALA A 29 -8.81 12.67 -0.66
C ALA A 29 -8.72 12.83 -2.18
N ARG A 30 -9.81 12.53 -2.92
CA ARG A 30 -9.87 12.73 -4.38
C ARG A 30 -9.71 14.19 -4.78
N VAL A 31 -10.35 15.11 -4.06
CA VAL A 31 -10.22 16.57 -4.31
C VAL A 31 -8.77 17.02 -4.10
N VAL A 32 -8.14 16.55 -3.03
CA VAL A 32 -6.73 16.87 -2.72
C VAL A 32 -5.78 16.29 -3.78
N ALA A 33 -5.97 15.04 -4.19
CA ALA A 33 -5.16 14.41 -5.24
C ALA A 33 -5.27 15.16 -6.57
N ALA A 34 -6.49 15.55 -6.96
CA ALA A 34 -6.73 16.36 -8.15
C ALA A 34 -6.02 17.72 -8.09
N PHE A 35 -6.09 18.42 -6.96
CA PHE A 35 -5.37 19.67 -6.75
C PHE A 35 -3.84 19.50 -6.88
N ARG A 36 -3.30 18.37 -6.40
CA ARG A 36 -1.88 18.01 -6.49
C ARG A 36 -1.47 17.43 -7.86
N LYS A 37 -2.39 17.32 -8.82
CA LYS A 37 -2.17 16.72 -10.14
C LYS A 37 -1.59 15.29 -10.08
N THR A 38 -2.05 14.51 -9.12
CA THR A 38 -1.65 13.10 -8.92
C THR A 38 -2.89 12.21 -8.78
N THR A 39 -2.71 10.89 -8.84
CA THR A 39 -3.81 9.95 -8.57
C THR A 39 -4.02 9.74 -7.08
N LEU A 40 -5.23 9.32 -6.69
CA LEU A 40 -5.53 8.98 -5.29
C LEU A 40 -4.57 7.89 -4.78
N VAL A 41 -4.24 6.92 -5.62
CA VAL A 41 -3.35 5.80 -5.26
C VAL A 41 -1.93 6.29 -4.97
N GLU A 42 -1.35 7.09 -5.86
CA GLU A 42 -0.01 7.66 -5.67
C GLU A 42 0.05 8.51 -4.40
N MET A 43 -0.94 9.39 -4.21
CA MET A 43 -1.00 10.23 -3.01
C MET A 43 -1.08 9.39 -1.72
N LEU A 44 -1.90 8.34 -1.70
CA LEU A 44 -2.01 7.46 -0.52
C LEU A 44 -0.72 6.67 -0.29
N SER A 45 -0.10 6.14 -1.35
CA SER A 45 1.18 5.43 -1.24
C SER A 45 2.28 6.32 -0.66
N ASP A 46 2.40 7.55 -1.13
CA ASP A 46 3.39 8.51 -0.63
C ASP A 46 3.13 8.87 0.84
N MET A 47 1.86 9.07 1.22
CA MET A 47 1.48 9.37 2.60
C MET A 47 1.72 8.21 3.56
N LEU A 48 1.55 6.96 3.10
CA LEU A 48 1.67 5.77 3.95
C LEU A 48 3.11 5.28 4.08
N LYS A 49 4.01 5.63 3.17
CA LYS A 49 5.38 5.13 3.13
C LYS A 49 6.11 5.27 4.47
N VAL A 50 6.24 6.50 4.97
CA VAL A 50 6.98 6.80 6.21
C VAL A 50 6.37 6.15 7.46
N PRO A 51 5.05 6.27 7.74
CA PRO A 51 4.47 5.65 8.94
C PRO A 51 4.54 4.12 8.90
N VAL A 52 4.34 3.49 7.74
CA VAL A 52 4.44 2.03 7.60
C VAL A 52 5.87 1.55 7.80
N GLU A 53 6.86 2.20 7.17
CA GLU A 53 8.28 1.86 7.36
C GLU A 53 8.70 1.99 8.83
N ARG A 54 8.27 3.05 9.52
CA ARG A 54 8.57 3.25 10.95
C ARG A 54 7.92 2.19 11.83
N ALA A 55 6.63 1.89 11.61
CA ALA A 55 5.93 0.86 12.36
C ALA A 55 6.58 -0.52 12.16
N HIS A 56 6.97 -0.83 10.93
CA HIS A 56 7.68 -2.07 10.61
C HIS A 56 9.03 -2.16 11.33
N GLN A 57 9.83 -1.08 11.32
CA GLN A 57 11.11 -1.05 12.03
C GLN A 57 10.95 -1.18 13.55
N GLN A 58 9.89 -0.59 14.13
CA GLN A 58 9.59 -0.73 15.56
C GLN A 58 9.24 -2.19 15.90
N MET A 59 8.34 -2.80 15.13
CA MET A 59 7.98 -4.21 15.28
C MET A 59 9.21 -5.13 15.23
N VAL A 60 10.11 -4.93 14.26
CA VAL A 60 11.35 -5.73 14.14
C VAL A 60 12.24 -5.59 15.38
N LYS A 61 12.36 -4.38 15.94
CA LYS A 61 13.16 -4.15 17.16
C LYS A 61 12.55 -4.84 18.37
N GLU A 62 11.22 -4.80 18.51
CA GLU A 62 10.50 -5.46 19.60
C GLU A 62 10.67 -6.98 19.52
N LEU A 63 10.49 -7.57 18.34
CA LEU A 63 10.69 -9.01 18.12
C LEU A 63 12.12 -9.47 18.46
N ASN A 64 13.14 -8.70 18.06
CA ASN A 64 14.52 -9.02 18.40
C ASN A 64 14.79 -8.92 19.90
N ARG A 65 14.22 -7.90 20.56
CA ARG A 65 14.37 -7.72 22.02
C ARG A 65 13.76 -8.86 22.81
N ASP A 66 12.60 -9.35 22.39
CA ASP A 66 11.93 -10.49 23.03
C ASP A 66 12.69 -11.80 22.78
N ALA A 67 13.31 -11.95 21.60
CA ALA A 67 14.17 -13.09 21.29
C ALA A 67 15.45 -13.10 22.13
N ASP A 68 16.09 -11.94 22.36
CA ASP A 68 17.29 -11.81 23.19
C ASP A 68 16.99 -11.90 24.70
N GLY A 69 15.77 -11.54 25.13
CA GLY A 69 15.32 -11.63 26.52
C GLY A 69 14.96 -13.04 27.00
N ALA A 70 14.94 -14.02 26.08
CA ALA A 70 14.65 -15.43 26.36
C ALA A 70 15.93 -16.31 26.43
N GLY A 71 17.09 -15.71 26.73
CA GLY A 71 18.30 -16.45 27.05
C GLY A 71 18.15 -17.24 28.38
N PRO A 72 18.63 -18.49 28.46
CA PRO A 72 18.35 -19.37 29.59
C PRO A 72 18.97 -18.82 30.87
N LYS A 73 18.17 -18.79 31.95
CA LYS A 73 18.67 -18.66 33.32
C LYS A 73 19.40 -19.93 33.74
#